data_AF-R8W109-F1
#
_entry.id   AF-R8W109-F1
#
_cell.length_a   1.000
_cell.length_b   1.000
_cell.length_c   1.000
_cell.angle_alpha   90.00
_cell.angle_beta   90.00
_cell.angle_gamma   90.00
#
_symmetry.space_group_name_H-M   'P 1'
#
loop_
_entity.id
_entity.type
_entity.pdbx_description
1 polymer ?
#
loop_
_entity_poly.entity_id
_entity_poly.type
_entity_poly.pdbx_seq_one_letter_code
_entity_poly.pdbx_strand_id
1 'polypeptide(L)'
;MAEWRLYGSDRKDRFEKELVPDELAYTLMCYQKELGMEFGVPELLELEKIKALTLIAEAINDAPEFLLDNVGRAVKEGIFSSVPEALESIADAILDQNT
;
A
#
# COMPACT_ATOMS: atom_id res chain seq x y z
N MET A 1 -12.35 -16.13 -9.53
CA MET A 1 -12.29 -14.69 -9.18
C MET A 1 -12.32 -14.40 -7.68
N ALA A 2 -12.65 -15.35 -6.77
CA ALA A 2 -12.63 -15.12 -5.32
C ALA A 2 -11.23 -15.29 -4.67
N GLU A 3 -10.37 -16.13 -5.24
CA GLU A 3 -9.02 -16.42 -4.68
C GLU A 3 -8.10 -15.20 -4.64
N TRP A 4 -8.31 -14.22 -5.50
CA TRP A 4 -7.43 -13.05 -5.62
C TRP A 4 -7.66 -12.03 -4.49
N ARG A 5 -8.80 -12.10 -3.78
CA ARG A 5 -9.07 -11.29 -2.59
C ARG A 5 -8.23 -11.71 -1.38
N LEU A 6 -7.60 -12.88 -1.41
CA LEU A 6 -6.74 -13.35 -0.33
C LEU A 6 -5.36 -12.69 -0.35
N TYR A 7 -4.88 -12.24 -1.51
CA TYR A 7 -3.51 -11.74 -1.64
C TYR A 7 -3.36 -10.39 -0.94
N GLY A 8 -2.68 -10.39 0.22
CA GLY A 8 -2.49 -9.21 1.06
C GLY A 8 -3.56 -8.99 2.14
N SER A 9 -4.67 -9.73 2.13
CA SER A 9 -5.70 -9.64 3.18
C SER A 9 -5.15 -10.01 4.55
N ASP A 10 -4.43 -11.13 4.67
CA ASP A 10 -3.78 -11.52 5.92
C ASP A 10 -2.73 -10.51 6.40
N ARG A 11 -2.02 -9.85 5.47
CA ARG A 11 -1.02 -8.83 5.80
C ARG A 11 -1.69 -7.56 6.32
N LYS A 12 -2.77 -7.14 5.64
CA LYS A 12 -3.62 -6.04 6.04
C LYS A 12 -4.24 -6.29 7.42
N ASP A 13 -4.87 -7.44 7.61
CA ASP A 13 -5.56 -7.79 8.87
C ASP A 13 -4.59 -7.87 10.05
N ARG A 14 -3.34 -8.29 9.82
CA ARG A 14 -2.29 -8.23 10.84
C ARG A 14 -1.89 -6.80 11.15
N PHE A 15 -1.61 -6.00 10.12
CA PHE A 15 -1.22 -4.61 10.30
C PHE A 15 -2.32 -3.77 10.98
N GLU A 16 -3.59 -3.96 10.62
CA GLU A 16 -4.71 -3.24 11.24
C GLU A 16 -4.87 -3.54 12.74
N LYS A 17 -4.49 -4.74 13.19
CA LYS A 17 -4.48 -5.08 14.63
C LYS A 17 -3.42 -4.29 15.39
N GLU A 18 -2.31 -3.93 14.74
CA GLU A 18 -1.23 -3.14 15.34
C GLU A 18 -1.57 -1.64 15.42
N LEU A 19 -2.58 -1.19 14.65
CA LEU A 19 -3.01 0.22 14.61
C LEU A 19 -4.03 0.59 15.72
N VAL A 20 -4.36 -0.32 16.64
CA VAL A 20 -5.27 0.01 17.74
C VAL A 20 -4.57 0.90 18.78
N PRO A 21 -5.29 1.83 19.44
CA PRO A 21 -4.68 2.81 20.33
C PRO A 21 -3.79 2.21 21.43
N ASP A 22 -4.17 1.08 22.01
CA ASP A 22 -3.41 0.42 23.08
C ASP A 22 -2.07 -0.14 22.58
N GLU A 23 -2.06 -0.77 21.40
CA GLU A 23 -0.85 -1.31 20.76
C GLU A 23 0.07 -0.18 20.29
N LEU A 24 -0.48 0.91 19.75
CA LEU A 24 0.28 2.10 19.39
C LEU A 24 0.88 2.78 20.63
N ALA A 25 0.15 2.84 21.74
CA ALA A 25 0.65 3.41 22.99
C ALA A 25 1.82 2.58 23.56
N TYR A 26 1.68 1.25 23.55
CA TYR A 26 2.76 0.35 23.93
C TYR A 26 3.98 0.51 23.02
N THR A 27 3.75 0.58 21.71
CA THR A 27 4.79 0.76 20.69
C THR A 27 5.51 2.10 20.85
N LEU A 28 4.77 3.19 21.12
CA LEU A 28 5.34 4.50 21.43
C LEU A 28 6.25 4.43 22.66
N MET A 29 5.79 3.80 23.74
CA MET A 29 6.57 3.62 24.96
C MET A 29 7.88 2.85 24.70
N CYS A 30 7.83 1.80 23.87
CA CYS A 30 9.01 1.07 23.46
C CYS A 30 10.00 1.94 22.68
N TYR A 31 9.53 2.73 21.71
CA TYR A 31 10.40 3.64 20.95
C TYR A 31 10.98 4.75 21.83
N GLN A 32 10.18 5.33 22.72
CA GLN A 32 10.64 6.37 23.66
C GLN A 32 11.71 5.87 24.62
N LYS A 33 11.68 4.58 24.98
CA LYS A 33 12.71 3.96 25.81
C LYS A 33 14.08 3.94 25.11
N GLU A 34 14.11 3.74 23.80
CA GLU A 34 15.34 3.58 23.02
C GLU A 34 15.79 4.89 22.34
N LEU A 35 14.84 5.72 21.89
CA LEU A 35 15.07 6.93 21.10
C LEU A 35 14.91 8.22 21.93
N GLY A 36 14.42 8.12 23.17
CA GLY A 36 14.14 9.25 24.04
C GLY A 36 12.74 9.85 23.85
N MET A 37 12.36 10.77 24.75
CA MET A 37 11.03 11.38 24.79
C MET A 37 10.76 12.36 23.64
N GLU A 38 11.79 12.72 22.87
CA GLU A 38 11.64 13.50 21.63
C GLU A 38 10.90 12.70 20.55
N PHE A 39 10.96 11.37 20.60
CA PHE A 39 10.18 10.50 19.75
C PHE A 39 8.71 10.50 20.23
N GLY A 40 7.85 11.20 19.49
CA GLY A 40 6.45 11.39 19.82
C GLY A 40 5.50 10.62 18.91
N VAL A 41 4.23 10.96 19.05
CA VAL A 41 3.16 10.44 18.20
C VAL A 41 3.40 10.75 16.70
N PRO A 42 3.84 11.96 16.30
CA PRO A 42 4.09 12.24 14.88
C PRO A 42 5.13 11.31 14.26
N GLU A 43 6.25 11.06 14.95
CA GLU A 43 7.31 10.17 14.48
C GLU A 43 6.83 8.72 14.42
N LEU A 44 6.05 8.26 15.40
CA LEU A 44 5.43 6.93 15.38
C LEU A 44 4.50 6.77 14.17
N LEU A 45 3.63 7.74 13.91
CA LEU A 45 2.69 7.68 12.79
C LEU A 45 3.41 7.66 11.44
N GLU A 46 4.52 8.38 11.30
CA GLU A 46 5.32 8.33 10.08
C GLU A 46 6.00 6.96 9.91
N LEU A 47 6.47 6.32 11.00
CA LEU A 47 6.96 4.94 10.94
C LEU A 47 5.88 3.95 10.51
N GLU A 48 4.67 4.04 11.08
CA GLU A 48 3.56 3.16 10.70
C GLU A 48 3.14 3.35 9.24
N LYS A 49 3.16 4.60 8.74
CA LYS A 49 2.94 4.89 7.33
C LYS A 49 4.02 4.25 6.44
N ILE A 50 5.29 4.30 6.82
CA ILE A 50 6.39 3.64 6.08
C ILE A 50 6.19 2.12 6.06
N LYS A 51 5.81 1.52 7.19
CA LYS A 51 5.50 0.08 7.28
C LYS A 51 4.34 -0.29 6.36
N ALA A 52 3.26 0.48 6.36
CA ALA A 52 2.11 0.26 5.49
C ALA A 52 2.50 0.29 4.00
N LEU A 53 3.29 1.28 3.59
CA LEU A 53 3.79 1.39 2.21
C LEU A 53 4.68 0.21 1.83
N THR A 54 5.53 -0.25 2.75
CA THR A 54 6.38 -1.43 2.55
C THR A 54 5.55 -2.70 2.36
N LEU A 55 4.54 -2.92 3.20
CA LEU A 55 3.63 -4.07 3.10
C LEU A 55 2.83 -4.08 1.79
N ILE A 56 2.41 -2.90 1.32
CA ILE A 56 1.75 -2.76 0.01
C ILE A 56 2.73 -3.11 -1.12
N ALA A 57 3.97 -2.61 -1.06
CA ALA A 57 4.98 -2.90 -2.06
C ALA A 57 5.34 -4.40 -2.11
N GLU A 58 5.48 -5.05 -0.95
CA GLU A 58 5.67 -6.50 -0.86
C GLU A 58 4.49 -7.27 -1.46
N ALA A 59 3.26 -6.90 -1.13
CA ALA A 59 2.07 -7.55 -1.67
C ALA A 59 1.97 -7.40 -3.20
N ILE A 60 2.35 -6.24 -3.74
CA ILE A 60 2.43 -6.00 -5.19
C ILE A 60 3.56 -6.82 -5.81
N ASN A 61 4.74 -6.88 -5.19
CA ASN A 61 5.87 -7.64 -5.71
C ASN A 61 5.55 -9.15 -5.79
N ASP A 62 4.86 -9.67 -4.79
CA ASP A 62 4.44 -11.06 -4.73
C ASP A 62 3.33 -11.40 -5.76
N ALA A 63 2.50 -10.43 -6.14
CA ALA A 63 1.43 -10.57 -7.14
C ALA A 63 1.24 -9.28 -7.97
N PRO A 64 2.09 -9.01 -8.97
CA PRO A 64 2.06 -7.76 -9.74
C PRO A 64 0.74 -7.52 -10.50
N GLU A 65 0.05 -8.59 -10.89
CA GLU A 65 -1.25 -8.53 -11.58
C GLU A 65 -2.35 -7.91 -10.70
N PHE A 66 -2.19 -7.98 -9.38
CA PHE A 66 -3.09 -7.32 -8.43
C PHE A 66 -3.06 -5.80 -8.61
N LEU A 67 -1.90 -5.20 -8.88
CA LEU A 67 -1.81 -3.76 -9.14
C LEU A 67 -2.61 -3.38 -10.38
N LEU A 68 -2.48 -4.15 -11.47
CA LEU A 68 -3.21 -3.90 -12.72
C LEU A 68 -4.73 -4.03 -12.54
N ASP A 69 -5.20 -5.05 -11.82
CA ASP A 69 -6.63 -5.23 -11.53
C ASP A 69 -7.20 -4.08 -10.69
N ASN A 70 -6.48 -3.63 -9.65
CA ASN A 70 -6.91 -2.50 -8.84
C ASN A 70 -6.89 -1.18 -9.62
N VAL A 71 -5.91 -0.96 -10.49
CA VAL A 71 -5.87 0.21 -11.39
C VAL A 71 -7.05 0.17 -12.36
N GLY A 72 -7.31 -0.97 -13.01
CA GLY A 72 -8.45 -1.15 -13.90
C GLY A 72 -9.79 -0.90 -13.21
N ARG A 73 -9.93 -1.34 -11.95
CA ARG A 73 -11.11 -1.05 -11.12
C ARG A 73 -11.23 0.44 -10.80
N ALA A 74 -10.15 1.09 -10.37
CA ALA A 74 -10.14 2.52 -10.04
C ALA A 74 -10.46 3.41 -11.25
N VAL A 75 -10.05 3.00 -12.46
CA VAL A 75 -10.46 3.61 -13.73
C VAL A 75 -11.96 3.45 -13.94
N LYS A 76 -12.48 2.22 -13.80
CA LYS A 76 -13.91 1.93 -13.98
C LYS A 76 -14.80 2.67 -12.97
N GLU A 77 -14.32 2.87 -11.75
CA GLU A 77 -14.99 3.59 -10.68
C GLU A 77 -14.84 5.12 -10.81
N GLY A 78 -14.10 5.62 -11.80
CA GLY A 78 -13.88 7.04 -12.03
C GLY A 78 -12.98 7.70 -10.98
N ILE A 79 -12.30 6.92 -10.15
CA ILE A 79 -11.34 7.39 -9.15
C ILE A 79 -10.08 7.91 -9.86
N PHE A 80 -9.67 7.23 -10.92
CA PHE A 80 -8.60 7.68 -11.80
C PHE A 80 -9.17 8.20 -13.11
N SER A 81 -9.50 9.48 -13.15
CA SER A 81 -10.01 10.17 -14.33
C SER A 81 -8.98 10.27 -15.47
N SER A 82 -7.67 10.22 -15.17
CA SER A 82 -6.58 10.38 -16.15
C SER A 82 -5.88 9.07 -16.56
N VAL A 83 -6.12 7.98 -15.84
CA VAL A 83 -5.44 6.69 -16.12
C VAL A 83 -5.90 6.00 -17.41
N PRO A 84 -7.17 6.06 -17.88
CA PRO A 84 -7.50 5.44 -19.16
C PRO A 84 -6.74 6.09 -20.33
N GLU A 85 -6.58 7.41 -20.33
CA GLU A 85 -5.78 8.14 -21.34
C GLU A 85 -4.28 7.79 -21.25
N ALA A 86 -3.75 7.63 -20.03
CA ALA A 86 -2.36 7.23 -19.81
C ALA A 86 -2.09 5.76 -20.23
N LEU A 87 -3.04 4.85 -20.01
CA LEU A 87 -2.92 3.44 -20.41
C LEU A 87 -2.97 3.28 -21.93
N GLU A 88 -3.83 4.03 -22.63
CA GLU A 88 -3.82 4.09 -24.10
C GLU A 88 -2.47 4.60 -24.61
N SER A 89 -1.95 5.68 -24.03
CA SER A 89 -0.65 6.23 -24.43
C SER A 89 0.53 5.28 -24.17
N ILE A 90 0.49 4.49 -23.09
CA ILE A 90 1.50 3.44 -22.82
C ILE A 90 1.35 2.28 -23.80
N ALA A 91 0.12 1.86 -24.11
CA ALA A 91 -0.13 0.79 -25.08
C ALA A 91 0.37 1.17 -26.49
N ASP A 92 0.09 2.41 -26.93
CA ASP A 92 0.57 2.94 -28.21
C ASP A 92 2.11 3.00 -28.25
N ALA A 93 2.76 3.45 -27.16
CA ALA A 93 4.22 3.49 -27.07
C ALA A 93 4.89 2.11 -27.11
N ILE A 94 4.21 1.06 -26.63
CA ILE A 94 4.70 -0.33 -26.70
C ILE A 94 4.53 -0.92 -28.11
N LEU A 95 3.46 -0.54 -28.82
CA LEU A 95 3.20 -0.96 -30.19
C LEU A 95 4.18 -0.30 -31.18
N ASP A 96 4.49 0.98 -30.98
CA ASP A 96 5.46 1.72 -31.81
C ASP A 96 6.90 1.23 -31.66
N GLN A 97 7.28 0.61 -30.53
CA GLN A 97 8.63 0.04 -30.34
C GLN A 97 8.86 -1.31 -31.04
N ASN A 98 7.81 -1.93 -31.58
CA ASN A 98 7.88 -3.23 -32.27
C ASN A 98 7.69 -3.12 -33.80
N THR A 99 7.79 -1.91 -34.36
CA THR A 99 7.72 -1.63 -35.81
C THR A 99 9.04 -1.02 -36.29
#